data_AF-U9UAU4-F1
#
_entry.id   AF-U9UAU4-F1
#
_cell.length_a   1.000
_cell.length_b   1.000
_cell.length_c   1.000
_cell.angle_alpha   90.00
_cell.angle_beta   90.00
_cell.angle_gamma   90.00
#
_symmetry.space_group_name_H-M   'P 1'
#
loop_
_entity.id
_entity.type
_entity.pdbx_description
1 polymer ?
#
loop_
_entity_poly.entity_id
_entity_poly.type
_entity_poly.pdbx_seq_one_letter_code
_entity_poly.pdbx_strand_id
1 'polypeptide(L)'
;MSSENKVIEYSQYSKYSKSGFVTYTSGNKKIDNFIQERQLKIKDHDDVVFEWIPYNQFDQVKKICKNSFVAVYSAIWGDGPLYYQHDKYIRDSNKEVTLKFLNDSQIFTEFVIYEAKKYSTKNNKFFVLYGISQNSGSNDYILVQNNYINFTNWKSGNEKIDDYIQKRRLEIKGNNDVVFEWIPYNQFDQIKEEGKSDFMTVYSAIWRDGPLFYKLFDDDVVVINYTRDSNKEVALKFLHNSLNSIEYVINEVKKYSTKNDEFLVLYGISQNPDTNDYILVQNNYINFTNWKSGNEKIDDYIQKRRLEIKGNNDVVFEWIPYNRFNKIIETGKSSFMTVYSAIWDDGPLSYKLLDDDVDNNYTRDSNKEVALKFLHNSQNSIEFVINEV
;
A
#
# COMPACT_ATOMS: atom_id res chain seq x y z
N MET A 1 26.24 43.89 44.92
CA MET A 1 26.83 42.53 44.86
C MET A 1 26.21 41.69 45.96
N SER A 2 25.26 40.83 45.59
CA SER A 2 24.80 39.66 46.34
C SER A 2 23.65 39.07 45.52
N SER A 3 23.96 38.12 44.65
CA SER A 3 22.96 37.35 43.90
C SER A 3 22.69 36.06 44.66
N GLU A 4 21.51 35.97 45.25
CA GLU A 4 20.98 34.75 45.86
C GLU A 4 20.81 33.66 44.79
N ASN A 5 21.54 32.57 44.95
CA ASN A 5 21.34 31.34 44.19
C ASN A 5 20.04 30.68 44.64
N LYS A 6 19.01 30.74 43.78
CA LYS A 6 17.86 29.82 43.88
C LYS A 6 18.30 28.44 43.39
N VAL A 7 18.43 27.53 44.35
CA VAL A 7 18.47 26.08 44.12
C VAL A 7 17.15 25.69 43.46
N ILE A 8 17.20 25.16 42.24
CA ILE A 8 16.09 24.48 41.60
C ILE A 8 16.41 22.99 41.63
N GLU A 9 15.57 22.24 42.35
CA GLU A 9 15.61 20.78 42.48
C GLU A 9 15.57 20.09 41.11
N TYR A 10 16.68 19.44 40.76
CA TYR A 10 16.74 18.44 39.68
C TYR A 10 16.45 17.06 40.26
N SER A 11 15.17 16.66 40.35
CA SER A 11 14.84 15.27 40.66
C SER A 11 13.55 14.80 39.98
N GLN A 12 13.67 14.42 38.70
CA GLN A 12 12.89 13.34 38.07
C GLN A 12 13.42 12.88 36.69
N TYR A 13 14.62 13.32 36.25
CA TYR A 13 15.18 12.97 34.94
C TYR A 13 16.15 11.75 34.94
N SER A 14 16.36 11.07 36.06
CA SER A 14 17.51 10.16 36.24
C SER A 14 17.26 8.67 36.00
N LYS A 15 16.19 8.27 35.30
CA LYS A 15 16.09 6.85 34.85
C LYS A 15 16.85 6.58 33.54
N TYR A 16 17.12 7.61 32.74
CA TYR A 16 17.89 7.50 31.49
C TYR A 16 19.34 8.01 31.58
N SER A 17 19.72 8.67 32.69
CA SER A 17 21.10 9.10 32.91
C SER A 17 22.01 7.99 33.49
N LYS A 18 21.50 6.76 33.66
CA LYS A 18 22.27 5.63 34.25
C LYS A 18 23.06 4.80 33.24
N SER A 19 22.96 5.05 31.94
CA SER A 19 23.55 4.18 30.91
C SER A 19 24.74 4.78 30.14
N GLY A 20 25.27 5.93 30.53
CA GLY A 20 26.54 6.43 29.98
C GLY A 20 26.53 6.79 28.48
N PHE A 21 25.37 7.05 27.88
CA PHE A 21 25.31 7.50 26.49
C PHE A 21 25.70 8.97 26.36
N VAL A 22 26.54 9.26 25.37
CA VAL A 22 26.65 10.61 24.82
C VAL A 22 25.40 10.84 23.96
N THR A 23 24.35 11.42 24.54
CA THR A 23 23.23 11.90 23.74
C THR A 23 23.70 13.15 23.02
N TYR A 24 23.99 13.05 21.72
CA TYR A 24 24.22 14.25 20.93
C TYR A 24 22.96 15.12 21.02
N THR A 25 23.14 16.41 21.32
CA THR A 25 22.06 17.38 21.32
C THR A 25 22.05 18.09 19.97
N SER A 26 20.86 18.46 19.51
CA SER A 26 20.73 19.17 18.24
C SER A 26 21.07 20.65 18.36
N GLY A 27 21.25 21.16 19.59
CA GLY A 27 21.33 22.60 19.87
C GLY A 27 19.99 23.33 19.75
N ASN A 28 18.89 22.61 19.47
CA ASN A 28 17.54 23.15 19.34
C ASN A 28 16.64 22.51 20.40
N LYS A 29 16.31 23.29 21.43
CA LYS A 29 15.52 22.84 22.57
C LYS A 29 14.19 22.17 22.19
N LYS A 30 13.52 22.60 21.11
CA LYS A 30 12.25 21.98 20.67
C LYS A 30 12.50 20.58 20.10
N ILE A 31 13.57 20.38 19.31
CA ILE A 31 13.96 19.07 18.79
C ILE A 31 14.42 18.16 19.93
N ASP A 32 15.30 18.66 20.80
CA ASP A 32 15.83 17.90 21.93
C ASP A 32 14.70 17.42 22.85
N ASN A 33 13.73 18.30 23.16
CA ASN A 33 12.54 17.93 23.92
C ASN A 33 11.70 16.86 23.20
N PHE A 34 11.49 17.00 21.89
CA PHE A 34 10.76 16.00 21.11
C PHE A 34 11.47 14.64 21.08
N ILE A 35 12.79 14.63 20.96
CA ILE A 35 13.59 13.39 21.03
C ILE A 35 13.39 12.71 22.38
N GLN A 36 13.51 13.46 23.49
CA GLN A 36 13.26 12.95 24.83
C GLN A 36 11.84 12.41 24.98
N GLU A 37 10.82 13.14 24.50
CA GLU A 37 9.43 12.66 24.51
C GLU A 37 9.24 11.33 23.77
N ARG A 38 9.99 11.08 22.68
CA ARG A 38 9.95 9.81 21.94
C ARG A 38 10.65 8.71 22.71
N GLN A 39 11.82 8.99 23.28
CA GLN A 39 12.59 8.04 24.09
C GLN A 39 11.79 7.58 25.32
N LEU A 40 11.06 8.48 25.99
CA LEU A 40 10.19 8.16 27.13
C LEU A 40 9.00 7.24 26.77
N LYS A 41 8.64 7.13 25.49
CA LYS A 41 7.51 6.32 25.00
C LYS A 41 7.93 4.92 24.55
N ILE A 42 9.21 4.59 24.58
CA ILE A 42 9.72 3.25 24.28
C ILE A 42 9.15 2.27 25.32
N LYS A 43 8.52 1.20 24.84
CA LYS A 43 7.88 0.20 25.70
C LYS A 43 8.51 -1.18 25.55
N ASP A 44 8.91 -1.51 24.33
CA ASP A 44 9.40 -2.83 23.96
C ASP A 44 10.93 -2.80 23.82
N HIS A 45 11.60 -3.89 24.21
CA HIS A 45 13.07 -4.00 24.16
C HIS A 45 13.61 -3.88 22.71
N ASP A 46 12.83 -4.34 21.73
CA ASP A 46 13.21 -4.28 20.32
C ASP A 46 12.89 -2.94 19.62
N ASP A 47 12.29 -1.97 20.33
CA ASP A 47 12.03 -0.64 19.76
C ASP A 47 13.32 0.15 19.55
N VAL A 48 13.37 0.97 18.50
CA VAL A 48 14.54 1.83 18.26
C VAL A 48 14.57 3.00 19.23
N VAL A 49 15.76 3.30 19.73
CA VAL A 49 16.01 4.53 20.48
C VAL A 49 16.07 5.70 19.50
N PHE A 50 15.00 6.49 19.46
CA PHE A 50 14.96 7.69 18.64
C PHE A 50 16.00 8.72 19.13
N GLU A 51 16.86 9.21 18.25
CA GLU A 51 17.96 10.11 18.66
C GLU A 51 18.28 11.22 17.66
N TRP A 52 19.13 12.16 18.08
CA TRP A 52 19.78 13.10 17.17
C TRP A 52 21.01 12.43 16.57
N ILE A 53 21.14 12.51 15.25
CA ILE A 53 22.21 11.85 14.51
C ILE A 53 23.09 12.91 13.87
N PRO A 54 24.36 13.07 14.30
CA PRO A 54 25.29 13.98 13.64
C PRO A 54 25.45 13.64 12.15
N TYR A 55 25.38 14.64 11.27
CA TYR A 55 25.39 14.42 9.83
C TYR A 55 26.68 13.77 9.31
N ASN A 56 27.80 13.96 10.01
CA ASN A 56 29.08 13.33 9.70
C ASN A 56 29.12 11.81 9.95
N GLN A 57 28.03 11.20 10.45
CA GLN A 57 27.91 9.75 10.57
C GLN A 57 27.38 9.06 9.31
N PHE A 58 27.04 9.83 8.27
CA PHE A 58 26.51 9.29 7.01
C PHE A 58 27.59 9.25 5.93
N ASP A 59 27.93 8.03 5.51
CA ASP A 59 28.81 7.75 4.39
C ASP A 59 28.03 7.36 3.13
N GLN A 60 28.70 7.42 1.98
CA GLN A 60 28.14 7.01 0.68
C GLN A 60 26.77 7.62 0.36
N VAL A 61 26.56 8.88 0.74
CA VAL A 61 25.29 9.60 0.53
C VAL A 61 25.01 9.73 -0.97
N LYS A 62 23.98 9.04 -1.46
CA LYS A 62 23.58 9.03 -2.87
C LYS A 62 22.17 9.58 -3.01
N LYS A 63 22.00 10.56 -3.89
CA LYS A 63 20.68 11.15 -4.18
C LYS A 63 19.82 10.13 -4.91
N ILE A 64 18.65 9.85 -4.35
CA ILE A 64 17.65 8.99 -4.99
C ILE A 64 16.67 9.86 -5.78
N CYS A 65 16.07 10.84 -5.11
CA CYS A 65 15.12 11.73 -5.76
C CYS A 65 15.05 13.10 -5.07
N LYS A 66 14.47 14.08 -5.77
CA LYS A 66 14.17 15.42 -5.24
C LYS A 66 12.88 15.94 -5.88
N ASN A 67 12.02 16.58 -5.09
CA ASN A 67 10.92 17.43 -5.55
C ASN A 67 11.08 18.84 -4.93
N SER A 68 10.03 19.66 -5.01
CA SER A 68 10.01 21.04 -4.50
C SER A 68 10.28 21.14 -2.99
N PHE A 69 9.81 20.19 -2.18
CA PHE A 69 9.85 20.27 -0.70
C PHE A 69 10.73 19.20 -0.03
N VAL A 70 11.03 18.11 -0.72
CA VAL A 70 11.70 16.93 -0.16
C VAL A 70 12.78 16.43 -1.11
N ALA A 71 13.94 16.05 -0.56
CA ALA A 71 14.89 15.20 -1.27
C ALA A 71 15.16 13.94 -0.46
N VAL A 72 15.26 12.81 -1.16
CA VAL A 72 15.51 11.51 -0.56
C VAL A 72 16.87 11.02 -1.02
N TYR A 73 17.69 10.60 -0.06
CA TYR A 73 19.02 10.04 -0.29
C TYR A 73 19.14 8.69 0.40
N SER A 74 19.95 7.79 -0.13
CA SER A 74 20.44 6.61 0.58
C SER A 74 21.79 6.94 1.21
N ALA A 75 22.09 6.38 2.37
CA ALA A 75 23.40 6.53 3.01
C ALA A 75 23.72 5.30 3.86
N ILE A 76 24.99 5.10 4.19
CA ILE A 76 25.44 4.16 5.22
C ILE A 76 25.59 4.96 6.51
N TRP A 77 24.85 4.59 7.55
CA TRP A 77 24.99 5.14 8.88
C TRP A 77 26.01 4.32 9.68
N GLY A 78 27.20 4.89 9.93
CA GLY A 78 28.33 4.20 10.56
C GLY A 78 28.00 3.62 11.93
N ASP A 79 27.49 4.45 12.85
CA ASP A 79 27.09 3.98 14.18
C ASP A 79 25.87 3.07 14.10
N GLY A 80 24.90 3.43 13.26
CA GLY A 80 23.66 2.69 13.09
C GLY A 80 22.65 2.86 14.23
N PRO A 81 21.42 2.33 14.07
CA PRO A 81 20.36 2.48 15.05
C PRO A 81 20.69 1.76 16.36
N LEU A 82 20.20 2.34 17.45
CA LEU A 82 20.39 1.83 18.81
C LEU A 82 19.14 1.10 19.29
N TYR A 83 19.32 -0.11 19.81
CA TYR A 83 18.27 -0.97 20.35
C TYR A 83 18.59 -1.38 21.79
N TYR A 84 17.59 -1.77 22.57
CA TYR A 84 17.79 -2.30 23.93
C TYR A 84 17.52 -3.81 23.96
N GLN A 85 18.53 -4.64 23.76
CA GLN A 85 18.37 -6.09 23.68
C GLN A 85 19.17 -6.78 24.79
N HIS A 86 18.60 -7.80 25.43
CA HIS A 86 19.26 -8.60 26.47
C HIS A 86 19.88 -7.76 27.61
N ASP A 87 19.11 -6.81 28.13
CA ASP A 87 19.52 -5.87 29.19
C ASP A 87 20.71 -4.96 28.85
N LYS A 88 21.02 -4.80 27.57
CA LYS A 88 22.09 -3.94 27.07
C LYS A 88 21.64 -3.17 25.85
N TYR A 89 22.30 -2.04 25.60
CA TYR A 89 22.10 -1.31 24.37
C TYR A 89 23.08 -1.79 23.30
N ILE A 90 22.57 -2.03 22.09
CA ILE A 90 23.34 -2.56 20.96
C ILE A 90 23.10 -1.65 19.75
N ARG A 91 24.18 -1.34 19.03
CA ARG A 91 24.18 -0.58 17.77
C ARG A 91 24.17 -1.55 16.58
N ASP A 92 23.31 -1.31 15.61
CA ASP A 92 23.32 -2.01 14.31
C ASP A 92 24.19 -1.23 13.31
N SER A 93 25.50 -1.27 13.49
CA SER A 93 26.46 -0.42 12.76
C SER A 93 26.51 -0.68 11.26
N ASN A 94 26.93 0.35 10.50
CA ASN A 94 26.95 0.38 9.04
C ASN A 94 25.59 0.10 8.38
N LYS A 95 24.50 0.52 9.04
CA LYS A 95 23.15 0.32 8.54
C LYS A 95 22.90 1.18 7.31
N GLU A 96 22.37 0.58 6.25
CA GLU A 96 21.84 1.36 5.15
C GLU A 96 20.53 2.06 5.58
N VAL A 97 20.51 3.38 5.44
CA VAL A 97 19.40 4.24 5.86
C VAL A 97 18.92 5.12 4.72
N THR A 98 17.69 5.57 4.86
CA THR A 98 17.13 6.62 4.01
C THR A 98 17.12 7.94 4.74
N LEU A 99 17.64 8.96 4.07
CA LEU A 99 17.68 10.34 4.52
C LEU A 99 16.62 11.13 3.76
N LYS A 100 15.53 11.48 4.45
CA LYS A 100 14.48 12.37 3.92
C LYS A 100 14.80 13.80 4.34
N PHE A 101 15.43 14.54 3.44
CA PHE A 101 15.70 15.97 3.59
C PHE A 101 14.40 16.73 3.39
N LEU A 102 14.10 17.58 4.36
CA LEU A 102 13.02 18.55 4.28
C LEU A 102 13.67 19.83 3.73
N ASN A 103 13.58 20.04 2.41
CA ASN A 103 14.26 21.13 1.72
C ASN A 103 13.34 22.37 1.71
N ASP A 104 13.48 23.25 2.69
CA ASP A 104 13.03 24.64 2.57
C ASP A 104 13.73 25.49 3.66
N SER A 105 14.28 26.62 3.22
CA SER A 105 14.93 27.65 4.04
C SER A 105 14.05 28.21 5.17
N GLN A 106 12.74 27.98 5.13
CA GLN A 106 11.76 28.43 6.11
C GLN A 106 11.16 27.30 6.95
N ILE A 107 11.67 26.06 6.87
CA ILE A 107 11.10 24.96 7.64
C ILE A 107 11.24 25.22 9.14
N PHE A 108 10.10 25.48 9.76
CA PHE A 108 10.00 25.61 11.19
C PHE A 108 10.25 24.25 11.85
N THR A 109 10.96 24.26 12.97
CA THR A 109 11.13 23.08 13.83
C THR A 109 9.82 22.35 14.13
N GLU A 110 8.70 23.08 14.20
CA GLU A 110 7.36 22.53 14.39
C GLU A 110 6.90 21.64 13.23
N PHE A 111 7.23 22.01 11.98
CA PHE A 111 6.96 21.18 10.81
C PHE A 111 7.79 19.90 10.82
N VAL A 112 9.08 19.98 11.18
CA VAL A 112 9.94 18.80 11.31
C VAL A 112 9.37 17.81 12.33
N ILE A 113 8.94 18.33 13.49
CA ILE A 113 8.30 17.52 14.53
C ILE A 113 6.97 16.95 14.04
N TYR A 114 6.15 17.75 13.35
CA TYR A 114 4.89 17.30 12.77
C TYR A 114 5.09 16.15 11.78
N GLU A 115 6.07 16.26 10.86
CA GLU A 115 6.42 15.20 9.93
C GLU A 115 6.97 13.97 10.65
N ALA A 116 7.90 14.14 11.60
CA ALA A 116 8.48 13.04 12.37
C ALA A 116 7.43 12.26 13.17
N LYS A 117 6.38 12.92 13.66
CA LYS A 117 5.27 12.29 14.39
C LYS A 117 4.47 11.28 13.57
N LYS A 118 4.50 11.35 12.23
CA LYS A 118 3.80 10.40 11.35
C LYS A 118 4.43 9.00 11.37
N TYR A 119 5.71 8.91 11.77
CA TYR A 119 6.47 7.67 11.72
C TYR A 119 6.48 6.95 13.07
N SER A 120 6.58 5.62 13.02
CA SER A 120 6.76 4.78 14.20
C SER A 120 8.24 4.67 14.58
N THR A 121 8.52 4.37 15.85
CA THR A 121 9.83 3.91 16.35
C THR A 121 9.84 2.41 16.67
N LYS A 122 8.74 1.71 16.42
CA LYS A 122 8.65 0.26 16.62
C LYS A 122 9.32 -0.48 15.48
N ASN A 123 10.26 -1.37 15.78
CA ASN A 123 11.08 -2.04 14.76
C ASN A 123 10.28 -2.99 13.85
N ASN A 124 9.11 -3.45 14.31
CA ASN A 124 8.19 -4.29 13.52
C ASN A 124 7.32 -3.52 12.52
N LYS A 125 7.50 -2.19 12.38
CA LYS A 125 6.71 -1.37 11.44
C LYS A 125 7.40 -1.23 10.09
N PHE A 126 6.58 -1.02 9.06
CA PHE A 126 7.06 -0.77 7.70
C PHE A 126 7.99 0.45 7.67
N PHE A 127 7.57 1.62 8.16
CA PHE A 127 8.50 2.73 8.33
C PHE A 127 8.88 2.93 9.79
N VAL A 128 10.17 2.80 10.06
CA VAL A 128 10.80 3.04 11.35
C VAL A 128 11.68 4.27 11.23
N LEU A 129 11.34 5.29 12.00
CA LEU A 129 12.13 6.51 12.08
C LEU A 129 13.15 6.36 13.21
N TYR A 130 14.43 6.39 12.84
CA TYR A 130 15.56 6.24 13.75
C TYR A 130 15.94 7.54 14.43
N GLY A 131 15.79 8.67 13.75
CA GLY A 131 16.22 9.93 14.33
C GLY A 131 16.02 11.14 13.43
N ILE A 132 16.51 12.26 13.93
CA ILE A 132 16.61 13.52 13.20
C ILE A 132 18.09 13.86 13.06
N SER A 133 18.45 14.32 11.87
CA SER A 133 19.75 14.93 11.60
C SER A 133 19.55 16.32 10.99
N GLN A 134 20.64 17.04 10.79
CA GLN A 134 20.64 18.29 10.07
C GLN A 134 21.91 18.40 9.25
N ASN A 135 21.75 18.71 7.97
CA ASN A 135 22.88 18.92 7.08
C ASN A 135 23.68 20.14 7.54
N SER A 136 24.96 19.95 7.89
CA SER A 136 25.83 21.04 8.34
C SER A 136 26.08 22.11 7.27
N GLY A 137 25.88 21.81 5.99
CA GLY A 137 26.06 22.76 4.89
C GLY A 137 24.83 23.60 4.57
N SER A 138 23.64 22.99 4.55
CA SER A 138 22.39 23.67 4.16
C SER A 138 21.48 24.05 5.32
N ASN A 139 21.74 23.54 6.53
CA ASN A 139 20.86 23.60 7.69
C ASN A 139 19.49 22.90 7.51
N ASP A 140 19.30 22.16 6.42
CA ASP A 140 18.08 21.38 6.19
C ASP A 140 18.00 20.25 7.21
N TYR A 141 16.82 20.09 7.83
CA TYR A 141 16.54 18.94 8.68
C TYR A 141 16.34 17.68 7.86
N ILE A 142 16.80 16.57 8.42
CA ILE A 142 16.77 15.25 7.79
C ILE A 142 16.06 14.30 8.73
N LEU A 143 15.04 13.61 8.22
CA LEU A 143 14.46 12.46 8.89
C LEU A 143 15.23 11.21 8.46
N VAL A 144 15.74 10.46 9.44
CA VAL A 144 16.56 9.26 9.21
C VAL A 144 15.70 8.04 9.49
N GLN A 145 15.48 7.21 8.48
CA GLN A 145 14.58 6.07 8.56
C GLN A 145 15.17 4.80 7.95
N ASN A 146 14.60 3.66 8.30
CA ASN A 146 14.93 2.37 7.76
C ASN A 146 14.79 2.29 6.23
N ASN A 147 15.66 1.50 5.59
CA ASN A 147 15.71 1.34 4.15
C ASN A 147 15.07 0.02 3.68
N TYR A 148 13.74 -0.13 3.75
CA TYR A 148 13.08 -1.33 3.19
C TYR A 148 12.89 -1.30 1.67
N ILE A 149 13.23 -0.18 1.02
CA ILE A 149 12.86 0.05 -0.37
C ILE A 149 14.08 0.60 -1.07
N ASN A 150 14.59 -0.12 -2.05
CA ASN A 150 15.35 0.50 -3.12
C ASN A 150 14.39 1.50 -3.79
N PHE A 151 14.42 2.77 -3.35
CA PHE A 151 13.43 3.84 -3.60
C PHE A 151 13.34 4.26 -5.08
N THR A 152 13.84 3.47 -6.04
CA THR A 152 13.81 3.81 -7.46
C THR A 152 12.40 3.79 -8.05
N ASN A 153 11.46 3.05 -7.45
CA ASN A 153 10.19 2.75 -8.12
C ASN A 153 8.96 3.47 -7.56
N TRP A 154 8.98 4.17 -6.40
CA TRP A 154 7.75 4.80 -5.85
C TRP A 154 7.42 6.19 -6.44
N LYS A 155 8.32 6.79 -7.22
CA LYS A 155 8.14 8.14 -7.74
C LYS A 155 7.52 8.09 -9.13
N SER A 156 6.31 8.62 -9.23
CA SER A 156 5.57 8.81 -10.48
C SER A 156 6.01 10.03 -11.27
N GLY A 157 6.66 10.99 -10.61
CA GLY A 157 6.87 12.33 -11.16
C GLY A 157 5.70 13.26 -10.88
N ASN A 158 4.62 12.77 -10.26
CA ASN A 158 3.45 13.52 -9.86
C ASN A 158 3.34 13.60 -8.33
N GLU A 159 3.47 14.81 -7.77
CA GLU A 159 3.49 15.04 -6.31
C GLU A 159 2.25 14.49 -5.59
N LYS A 160 1.05 14.67 -6.15
CA LYS A 160 -0.18 14.20 -5.53
C LYS A 160 -0.27 12.68 -5.46
N ILE A 161 0.24 11.97 -6.49
CA ILE A 161 0.29 10.51 -6.51
C ILE A 161 1.35 10.02 -5.52
N ASP A 162 2.53 10.64 -5.55
CA ASP A 162 3.66 10.31 -4.68
C ASP A 162 3.28 10.49 -3.19
N ASP A 163 2.53 11.54 -2.86
CA ASP A 163 2.00 11.80 -1.52
C ASP A 163 0.95 10.76 -1.11
N TYR A 164 0.06 10.38 -2.04
CA TYR A 164 -0.94 9.34 -1.78
C TYR A 164 -0.29 7.97 -1.52
N ILE A 165 0.72 7.59 -2.31
CA ILE A 165 1.50 6.36 -2.11
C ILE A 165 2.18 6.38 -0.74
N GLN A 166 2.85 7.48 -0.39
CA GLN A 166 3.47 7.64 0.94
C GLN A 166 2.45 7.49 2.07
N LYS A 167 1.27 8.11 1.93
CA LYS A 167 0.19 8.01 2.91
C LYS A 167 -0.25 6.56 3.11
N ARG A 168 -0.53 5.82 2.02
CA ARG A 168 -0.92 4.39 2.12
C ARG A 168 0.15 3.54 2.80
N ARG A 169 1.43 3.77 2.49
CA ARG A 169 2.53 3.02 3.11
C ARG A 169 2.72 3.33 4.60
N LEU A 170 2.43 4.55 5.04
CA LEU A 170 2.42 4.91 6.47
C LEU A 170 1.26 4.27 7.23
N GLU A 171 0.17 3.92 6.55
CA GLU A 171 -1.01 3.26 7.14
C GLU A 171 -0.84 1.73 7.31
N ILE A 172 0.26 1.15 6.82
CA ILE A 172 0.60 -0.27 6.99
C ILE A 172 0.78 -0.59 8.47
N LYS A 173 -0.08 -1.47 8.98
CA LYS A 173 -0.16 -1.88 10.39
C LYS A 173 0.40 -3.28 10.64
N GLY A 174 0.30 -4.19 9.67
CA GLY A 174 0.69 -5.60 9.81
C GLY A 174 1.14 -6.27 8.52
N ASN A 175 1.39 -7.57 8.62
CA ASN A 175 1.91 -8.43 7.55
C ASN A 175 0.95 -8.65 6.37
N ASN A 176 -0.35 -8.52 6.61
CA ASN A 176 -1.39 -8.72 5.61
C ASN A 176 -1.80 -7.42 4.88
N ASP A 177 -1.08 -6.31 5.10
CA ASP A 177 -1.35 -5.06 4.41
C ASP A 177 -0.56 -4.98 3.10
N VAL A 178 -1.19 -4.45 2.06
CA VAL A 178 -0.58 -4.29 0.74
C VAL A 178 0.43 -3.15 0.77
N VAL A 179 1.65 -3.43 0.33
CA VAL A 179 2.64 -2.40 0.06
C VAL A 179 2.29 -1.73 -1.27
N PHE A 180 1.51 -0.65 -1.19
CA PHE A 180 1.10 0.09 -2.38
C PHE A 180 2.25 0.87 -3.01
N GLU A 181 2.44 0.80 -4.34
CA GLU A 181 3.62 1.36 -5.01
C GLU A 181 3.26 2.11 -6.31
N TRP A 182 4.17 2.99 -6.74
CA TRP A 182 4.28 3.29 -8.16
C TRP A 182 5.07 2.15 -8.81
N ILE A 183 4.70 1.80 -10.03
CA ILE A 183 5.31 0.69 -10.77
C ILE A 183 5.72 1.25 -12.13
N PRO A 184 7.03 1.34 -12.44
CA PRO A 184 7.49 1.75 -13.75
C PRO A 184 6.92 0.85 -14.85
N TYR A 185 6.39 1.42 -15.93
CA TYR A 185 5.74 0.66 -17.00
C TYR A 185 6.64 -0.41 -17.64
N ASN A 186 7.95 -0.18 -17.68
CA ASN A 186 8.94 -1.13 -18.21
C ASN A 186 9.17 -2.37 -17.32
N GLN A 187 8.42 -2.51 -16.23
CA GLN A 187 8.37 -3.69 -15.36
C GLN A 187 7.38 -4.75 -15.84
N PHE A 188 6.54 -4.41 -16.82
CA PHE A 188 5.53 -5.33 -17.35
C PHE A 188 5.99 -5.97 -18.65
N ASP A 189 6.03 -7.30 -18.66
CA ASP A 189 6.27 -8.13 -19.83
C ASP A 189 4.99 -8.88 -20.23
N GLN A 190 4.96 -9.45 -21.44
CA GLN A 190 3.85 -10.27 -21.95
C GLN A 190 2.47 -9.60 -21.84
N ILE A 191 2.40 -8.29 -22.11
CA ILE A 191 1.16 -7.52 -22.02
C ILE A 191 0.17 -8.00 -23.10
N LYS A 192 -1.01 -8.47 -22.68
CA LYS A 192 -2.07 -8.99 -23.56
C LYS A 192 -3.42 -8.37 -23.23
N GLU A 193 -4.13 -7.85 -24.23
CA GLU A 193 -5.47 -7.28 -24.05
C GLU A 193 -6.48 -8.38 -23.72
N GLU A 194 -7.24 -8.21 -22.65
CA GLU A 194 -8.30 -9.13 -22.22
C GLU A 194 -9.70 -8.54 -22.48
N GLY A 195 -9.84 -7.21 -22.43
CA GLY A 195 -11.09 -6.56 -22.77
C GLY A 195 -10.99 -5.04 -22.77
N LYS A 196 -11.85 -4.40 -23.56
CA LYS A 196 -11.88 -2.97 -23.79
C LYS A 196 -13.30 -2.42 -23.71
N SER A 197 -13.42 -1.24 -23.11
CA SER A 197 -14.60 -0.37 -23.08
C SER A 197 -14.19 1.05 -23.53
N ASP A 198 -15.14 2.01 -23.54
CA ASP A 198 -14.88 3.38 -23.96
C ASP A 198 -14.02 4.14 -22.92
N PHE A 199 -14.10 3.76 -21.64
CA PHE A 199 -13.36 4.40 -20.54
C PHE A 199 -12.15 3.60 -20.05
N MET A 200 -12.00 2.35 -20.47
CA MET A 200 -11.01 1.46 -19.88
C MET A 200 -10.61 0.30 -20.78
N THR A 201 -9.34 -0.10 -20.70
CA THR A 201 -8.91 -1.39 -21.26
C THR A 201 -8.21 -2.17 -20.17
N VAL A 202 -8.47 -3.46 -20.11
CA VAL A 202 -7.86 -4.38 -19.15
C VAL A 202 -6.93 -5.32 -19.90
N TYR A 203 -5.69 -5.37 -19.44
CA TYR A 203 -4.66 -6.28 -19.96
C TYR A 203 -4.22 -7.24 -18.86
N SER A 204 -3.74 -8.42 -19.25
CA SER A 204 -2.90 -9.28 -18.42
C SER A 204 -1.43 -8.95 -18.69
N ALA A 205 -0.56 -9.12 -17.70
CA ALA A 205 0.89 -8.95 -17.85
C ALA A 205 1.66 -9.71 -16.77
N ILE A 206 2.95 -9.93 -17.01
CA ILE A 206 3.91 -10.39 -15.98
C ILE A 206 4.62 -9.17 -15.40
N TRP A 207 4.48 -8.94 -14.10
CA TRP A 207 5.27 -7.95 -13.38
C TRP A 207 6.57 -8.58 -12.89
N ARG A 208 7.71 -8.22 -13.51
CA ARG A 208 9.03 -8.81 -13.21
C ARG A 208 9.43 -8.71 -11.73
N ASP A 209 9.45 -7.49 -11.18
CA ASP A 209 9.80 -7.31 -9.77
C ASP A 209 8.73 -7.91 -8.86
N GLY A 210 7.45 -7.77 -9.23
CA GLY A 210 6.32 -8.26 -8.45
C GLY A 210 6.03 -7.45 -7.18
N PRO A 211 4.90 -7.73 -6.49
CA PRO A 211 4.53 -6.99 -5.29
C PRO A 211 5.48 -7.28 -4.14
N LEU A 212 5.70 -6.27 -3.29
CA LEU A 212 6.39 -6.46 -2.03
C LEU A 212 5.43 -7.02 -0.98
N PHE A 213 5.83 -8.10 -0.31
CA PHE A 213 5.04 -8.73 0.74
C PHE A 213 5.90 -9.07 1.96
N TYR A 214 5.22 -9.27 3.07
CA TYR A 214 5.83 -9.59 4.35
C TYR A 214 6.04 -11.10 4.47
N LYS A 215 7.27 -11.55 4.77
CA LYS A 215 7.57 -12.97 5.02
C LYS A 215 7.99 -13.19 6.47
N LEU A 216 7.33 -14.12 7.15
CA LEU A 216 7.79 -14.68 8.42
C LEU A 216 8.77 -15.82 8.12
N PHE A 217 9.95 -15.80 8.73
CA PHE A 217 10.82 -16.98 8.84
C PHE A 217 10.57 -17.60 10.22
N ASP A 218 10.49 -18.93 10.30
CA ASP A 218 10.27 -19.66 11.56
C ASP A 218 11.52 -20.43 12.04
N ASP A 219 11.48 -20.76 13.33
CA ASP A 219 12.44 -21.41 14.24
C ASP A 219 13.52 -20.47 14.86
N ASP A 220 13.20 -20.01 16.08
CA ASP A 220 14.05 -19.32 17.08
C ASP A 220 14.39 -17.83 16.92
N VAL A 221 14.29 -17.22 15.72
CA VAL A 221 14.48 -15.77 15.54
C VAL A 221 13.47 -15.21 14.52
N VAL A 222 12.55 -14.37 14.97
CA VAL A 222 11.63 -13.63 14.08
C VAL A 222 12.42 -12.55 13.33
N VAL A 223 12.99 -12.92 12.18
CA VAL A 223 13.55 -11.94 11.23
C VAL A 223 12.42 -11.44 10.35
N ILE A 224 11.93 -10.24 10.65
CA ILE A 224 10.92 -9.55 9.86
C ILE A 224 11.59 -8.97 8.61
N ASN A 225 11.28 -9.49 7.42
CA ASN A 225 11.77 -8.91 6.18
C ASN A 225 10.69 -8.86 5.08
N TYR A 226 10.74 -7.78 4.31
CA TYR A 226 9.96 -7.63 3.09
C TYR A 226 10.71 -8.28 1.92
N THR A 227 9.99 -9.06 1.11
CA THR A 227 10.52 -9.70 -0.09
C THR A 227 9.57 -9.49 -1.27
N ARG A 228 10.07 -9.69 -2.48
CA ARG A 228 9.33 -9.54 -3.73
C ARG A 228 8.74 -10.87 -4.19
N ASP A 229 7.48 -10.86 -4.65
CA ASP A 229 6.84 -11.98 -5.36
C ASP A 229 7.09 -11.84 -6.86
N SER A 230 8.32 -12.08 -7.30
CA SER A 230 8.76 -11.77 -8.67
C SER A 230 8.05 -12.59 -9.76
N ASN A 231 7.95 -12.01 -10.96
CA ASN A 231 7.23 -12.54 -12.11
C ASN A 231 5.74 -12.81 -11.84
N LYS A 232 5.13 -11.98 -10.99
CA LYS A 232 3.71 -12.10 -10.67
C LYS A 232 2.84 -11.76 -11.88
N GLU A 233 1.89 -12.62 -12.18
CA GLU A 233 0.84 -12.30 -13.13
C GLU A 233 -0.12 -11.27 -12.54
N VAL A 234 -0.32 -10.17 -13.27
CA VAL A 234 -1.13 -9.03 -12.83
C VAL A 234 -2.11 -8.60 -13.90
N ALA A 235 -3.20 -7.99 -13.44
CA ALA A 235 -4.15 -7.27 -14.26
C ALA A 235 -3.76 -5.79 -14.32
N LEU A 236 -3.63 -5.26 -15.54
CA LEU A 236 -3.38 -3.85 -15.82
C LEU A 236 -4.67 -3.20 -16.31
N LYS A 237 -5.27 -2.39 -15.46
CA LYS A 237 -6.51 -1.67 -15.75
C LYS A 237 -6.17 -0.24 -16.19
N PHE A 238 -6.16 -0.02 -17.49
CA PHE A 238 -5.89 1.28 -18.12
C PHE A 238 -7.10 2.17 -17.99
N LEU A 239 -6.91 3.35 -17.42
CA LEU A 239 -7.94 4.37 -17.33
C LEU A 239 -7.81 5.27 -18.55
N HIS A 240 -8.65 5.07 -19.56
CA HIS A 240 -8.64 5.88 -20.79
C HIS A 240 -9.48 7.14 -20.60
N ASN A 241 -8.83 8.30 -20.49
CA ASN A 241 -9.50 9.57 -20.72
C ASN A 241 -8.53 10.76 -20.79
N SER A 242 -8.84 11.70 -21.70
CA SER A 242 -8.21 13.03 -21.82
C SER A 242 -8.49 13.99 -20.64
N LEU A 243 -9.39 13.59 -19.72
CA LEU A 243 -9.80 14.32 -18.52
C LEU A 243 -9.46 13.61 -17.21
N ASN A 244 -8.62 12.56 -17.23
CA ASN A 244 -8.20 11.84 -16.03
C ASN A 244 -7.33 12.74 -15.15
N SER A 245 -7.99 13.59 -14.38
CA SER A 245 -7.36 14.35 -13.33
C SER A 245 -6.75 13.36 -12.34
N ILE A 246 -5.64 13.76 -11.74
CA ILE A 246 -5.00 12.96 -10.67
C ILE A 246 -6.00 12.64 -9.56
N GLU A 247 -6.99 13.51 -9.35
CA GLU A 247 -8.08 13.29 -8.40
C GLU A 247 -8.98 12.11 -8.80
N TYR A 248 -9.32 11.96 -10.08
CA TYR A 248 -10.05 10.78 -10.56
C TYR A 248 -9.27 9.49 -10.28
N VAL A 249 -7.98 9.45 -10.63
CA VAL A 249 -7.12 8.27 -10.37
C VAL A 249 -7.08 7.94 -8.88
N ILE A 250 -6.87 8.94 -8.02
CA ILE A 250 -6.86 8.75 -6.57
C ILE A 250 -8.22 8.25 -6.07
N ASN A 251 -9.32 8.75 -6.61
CA ASN A 251 -10.67 8.31 -6.22
C ASN A 251 -10.96 6.88 -6.66
N GLU A 252 -10.48 6.44 -7.83
CA GLU A 252 -10.55 5.04 -8.24
C GLU A 252 -9.73 4.14 -7.31
N VAL A 253 -8.50 4.54 -6.98
CA VAL A 253 -7.61 3.79 -6.08
C VAL A 253 -8.20 3.64 -4.68
N LYS A 254 -8.90 4.67 -4.16
CA LYS A 254 -9.54 4.64 -2.84
C LYS A 254 -10.68 3.62 -2.71
N LYS A 255 -11.21 3.10 -3.83
CA LYS A 255 -12.24 2.05 -3.80
C LYS A 255 -11.68 0.70 -3.35
N TYR A 256 -10.38 0.50 -3.47
CA TYR A 256 -9.72 -0.76 -3.15
C TYR A 256 -9.34 -0.82 -1.67
N SER A 257 -9.45 -2.03 -1.11
CA SER A 257 -8.99 -2.31 0.25
C SER A 257 -7.47 -2.14 0.37
N THR A 258 -7.02 -2.02 1.62
CA THR A 258 -5.59 -1.97 1.97
C THR A 258 -5.04 -3.34 2.35
N LYS A 259 -5.90 -4.37 2.41
CA LYS A 259 -5.56 -5.72 2.81
C LYS A 259 -5.24 -6.61 1.61
N ASN A 260 -4.36 -7.58 1.83
CA ASN A 260 -3.83 -8.48 0.80
C ASN A 260 -4.63 -9.80 0.68
N ASP A 261 -5.60 -10.04 1.56
CA ASP A 261 -6.52 -11.20 1.57
C ASP A 261 -7.85 -10.93 0.84
N GLU A 262 -8.00 -9.75 0.27
CA GLU A 262 -9.24 -9.32 -0.39
C GLU A 262 -9.39 -9.88 -1.80
N PHE A 263 -10.63 -9.97 -2.27
CA PHE A 263 -10.93 -10.44 -3.63
C PHE A 263 -10.33 -9.54 -4.72
N LEU A 264 -10.07 -8.25 -4.47
CA LEU A 264 -9.31 -7.41 -5.40
C LEU A 264 -8.22 -6.68 -4.64
N VAL A 265 -6.99 -7.11 -4.89
CA VAL A 265 -5.79 -6.53 -4.29
C VAL A 265 -5.18 -5.57 -5.28
N LEU A 266 -5.12 -4.30 -4.92
CA LEU A 266 -4.49 -3.27 -5.72
C LEU A 266 -3.06 -3.03 -5.24
N TYR A 267 -2.08 -3.45 -6.04
CA TYR A 267 -0.66 -3.33 -5.73
C TYR A 267 -0.11 -1.93 -5.98
N GLY A 268 -0.64 -1.22 -6.98
CA GLY A 268 -0.04 0.06 -7.33
C GLY A 268 -0.66 0.79 -8.51
N ILE A 269 0.03 1.85 -8.89
CA ILE A 269 -0.28 2.69 -10.06
C ILE A 269 0.93 2.65 -10.99
N SER A 270 0.67 2.59 -12.28
CA SER A 270 1.64 2.83 -13.35
C SER A 270 1.08 3.89 -14.30
N GLN A 271 1.89 4.31 -15.27
CA GLN A 271 1.44 5.14 -16.38
C GLN A 271 2.05 4.64 -17.67
N ASN A 272 1.24 4.50 -18.71
CA ASN A 272 1.74 4.16 -20.05
C ASN A 272 2.54 5.36 -20.59
N PRO A 273 3.82 5.20 -20.93
CA PRO A 273 4.64 6.30 -21.48
C PRO A 273 4.15 6.79 -22.85
N ASP A 274 3.45 5.95 -23.62
CA ASP A 274 3.00 6.27 -24.97
C ASP A 274 1.66 7.02 -24.96
N THR A 275 0.70 6.58 -24.13
CA THR A 275 -0.65 7.18 -24.08
C THR A 275 -0.83 8.16 -22.93
N ASN A 276 0.07 8.16 -21.94
CA ASN A 276 -0.06 8.84 -20.65
C ASN A 276 -1.24 8.38 -19.79
N ASP A 277 -1.94 7.31 -20.18
CA ASP A 277 -3.01 6.74 -19.38
C ASP A 277 -2.44 6.16 -18.08
N TYR A 278 -3.10 6.48 -16.97
CA TYR A 278 -2.81 5.84 -15.70
C TYR A 278 -3.35 4.43 -15.70
N ILE A 279 -2.60 3.54 -15.06
CA ILE A 279 -2.87 2.11 -15.00
C ILE A 279 -2.99 1.72 -13.53
N LEU A 280 -4.08 1.07 -13.17
CA LEU A 280 -4.22 0.40 -11.88
C LEU A 280 -3.69 -1.02 -12.01
N VAL A 281 -2.76 -1.40 -11.13
CA VAL A 281 -2.10 -2.71 -11.16
C VAL A 281 -2.64 -3.55 -10.01
N GLN A 282 -3.36 -4.61 -10.34
CA GLN A 282 -4.07 -5.45 -9.38
C GLN A 282 -3.78 -6.93 -9.62
N ASN A 283 -4.14 -7.80 -8.67
CA ASN A 283 -4.03 -9.24 -8.84
C ASN A 283 -4.84 -9.74 -10.06
N ASN A 284 -4.27 -10.72 -10.79
CA ASN A 284 -4.90 -11.22 -12.01
C ASN A 284 -6.01 -12.24 -11.73
N TYR A 285 -7.21 -11.76 -11.39
CA TYR A 285 -8.42 -12.60 -11.36
C TYR A 285 -9.23 -12.60 -12.65
N ILE A 286 -8.73 -11.92 -13.69
CA ILE A 286 -9.39 -11.86 -14.99
C ILE A 286 -9.46 -13.25 -15.61
N ASN A 287 -8.42 -14.07 -15.41
CA ASN A 287 -8.36 -15.44 -15.95
C ASN A 287 -9.43 -16.38 -15.37
N PHE A 288 -10.03 -16.06 -14.21
CA PHE A 288 -10.97 -16.94 -13.51
C PHE A 288 -12.45 -16.60 -13.74
N THR A 289 -12.76 -15.47 -14.40
CA THR A 289 -14.12 -14.94 -14.41
C THR A 289 -14.53 -14.31 -15.73
N ASN A 290 -15.70 -14.70 -16.25
CA ASN A 290 -16.32 -14.07 -17.42
C ASN A 290 -16.89 -12.71 -16.99
N TRP A 291 -16.08 -11.65 -17.05
CA TRP A 291 -16.57 -10.29 -16.77
C TRP A 291 -17.12 -9.58 -18.01
N LYS A 292 -16.77 -10.07 -19.21
CA LYS A 292 -17.13 -9.45 -20.48
C LYS A 292 -18.48 -9.97 -20.96
N SER A 293 -19.48 -9.10 -20.93
CA SER A 293 -20.80 -9.31 -21.53
C SER A 293 -20.87 -8.87 -23.00
N GLY A 294 -19.91 -8.04 -23.43
CA GLY A 294 -19.99 -7.32 -24.70
C GLY A 294 -20.82 -6.04 -24.61
N ASN A 295 -21.32 -5.70 -23.41
CA ASN A 295 -21.98 -4.44 -23.12
C ASN A 295 -21.23 -3.69 -22.01
N GLU A 296 -20.70 -2.52 -22.35
CA GLU A 296 -19.88 -1.72 -21.45
C GLU A 296 -20.55 -1.40 -20.10
N LYS A 297 -21.81 -0.97 -20.10
CA LYS A 297 -22.52 -0.60 -18.86
C LYS A 297 -22.66 -1.79 -17.91
N ILE A 298 -22.85 -3.00 -18.46
CA ILE A 298 -22.92 -4.23 -17.68
C ILE A 298 -21.53 -4.60 -17.17
N ASP A 299 -20.51 -4.49 -18.00
CA ASP A 299 -19.12 -4.82 -17.63
C ASP A 299 -18.61 -3.89 -16.51
N ASP A 300 -18.93 -2.60 -16.58
CA ASP A 300 -18.67 -1.62 -15.54
C ASP A 300 -19.42 -1.94 -14.24
N TYR A 301 -20.69 -2.34 -14.34
CA TYR A 301 -21.48 -2.77 -13.19
C TYR A 301 -20.89 -4.01 -12.53
N ILE A 302 -20.47 -5.00 -13.32
CA ILE A 302 -19.82 -6.21 -12.83
C ILE A 302 -18.54 -5.85 -12.06
N GLN A 303 -17.70 -4.97 -12.60
CA GLN A 303 -16.50 -4.51 -11.91
C GLN A 303 -16.82 -3.78 -10.59
N LYS A 304 -17.85 -2.94 -10.59
CA LYS A 304 -18.31 -2.25 -9.36
C LYS A 304 -18.76 -3.24 -8.30
N ARG A 305 -19.56 -4.24 -8.66
CA ARG A 305 -20.05 -5.29 -7.74
C ARG A 305 -18.90 -6.13 -7.18
N ARG A 306 -17.85 -6.38 -7.97
CA ARG A 306 -16.67 -7.11 -7.52
C ARG A 306 -15.85 -6.37 -6.47
N LEU A 307 -15.83 -5.04 -6.49
CA LEU A 307 -15.19 -4.23 -5.44
C LEU A 307 -15.95 -4.28 -4.11
N GLU A 308 -17.20 -4.74 -4.11
CA GLU A 308 -18.04 -4.87 -2.91
C GLU A 308 -17.87 -6.23 -2.20
N ILE A 309 -17.14 -7.18 -2.82
CA ILE A 309 -16.82 -8.49 -2.25
C ILE A 309 -15.84 -8.29 -1.10
N LYS A 310 -16.20 -8.78 0.09
CA LYS A 310 -15.46 -8.53 1.35
C LYS A 310 -15.14 -9.80 2.15
N GLY A 311 -15.70 -10.94 1.76
CA GLY A 311 -15.72 -12.11 2.63
C GLY A 311 -15.49 -13.45 1.94
N ASN A 312 -15.11 -14.41 2.78
CA ASN A 312 -15.15 -15.82 2.46
C ASN A 312 -16.58 -16.26 2.14
N ASN A 313 -16.71 -16.96 1.01
CA ASN A 313 -17.94 -17.48 0.41
C ASN A 313 -18.85 -16.44 -0.24
N ASP A 314 -18.41 -15.19 -0.39
CA ASP A 314 -19.12 -14.22 -1.24
C ASP A 314 -19.16 -14.75 -2.69
N VAL A 315 -20.33 -14.67 -3.32
CA VAL A 315 -20.51 -15.05 -4.72
C VAL A 315 -19.90 -13.96 -5.60
N VAL A 316 -18.98 -14.36 -6.47
CA VAL A 316 -18.35 -13.46 -7.42
C VAL A 316 -19.37 -13.09 -8.49
N PHE A 317 -19.67 -11.79 -8.59
CA PHE A 317 -20.57 -11.29 -9.63
C PHE A 317 -19.90 -11.40 -11.01
N GLU A 318 -20.53 -12.11 -11.95
CA GLU A 318 -19.98 -12.37 -13.28
C GLU A 318 -21.07 -12.38 -14.35
N TRP A 319 -20.66 -12.15 -15.60
CA TRP A 319 -21.50 -12.35 -16.76
C TRP A 319 -21.58 -13.85 -17.08
N ILE A 320 -22.80 -14.35 -17.27
CA ILE A 320 -23.05 -15.76 -17.56
C ILE A 320 -23.61 -15.87 -18.98
N PRO A 321 -22.84 -16.42 -19.94
CA PRO A 321 -23.34 -16.71 -21.26
C PRO A 321 -24.56 -17.65 -21.20
N TYR A 322 -25.61 -17.37 -21.96
CA TYR A 322 -26.87 -18.11 -21.91
C TYR A 322 -26.70 -19.62 -22.18
N ASN A 323 -25.70 -19.99 -22.99
CA ASN A 323 -25.38 -21.39 -23.29
C ASN A 323 -24.78 -22.18 -22.11
N ARG A 324 -24.62 -21.58 -20.94
CA ARG A 324 -24.21 -22.25 -19.68
C ARG A 324 -25.41 -22.73 -18.86
N PHE A 325 -26.63 -22.47 -19.33
CA PHE A 325 -27.86 -22.91 -18.68
C PHE A 325 -28.50 -24.09 -19.43
N ASN A 326 -28.82 -25.14 -18.69
CA ASN A 326 -29.47 -26.35 -19.18
C ASN A 326 -30.79 -26.60 -18.45
N LYS A 327 -31.61 -27.50 -18.99
CA LYS A 327 -32.91 -27.90 -18.41
C LYS A 327 -33.80 -26.69 -18.03
N ILE A 328 -33.94 -25.74 -18.95
CA ILE A 328 -34.67 -24.50 -18.72
C ILE A 328 -36.18 -24.78 -18.79
N ILE A 329 -36.91 -24.51 -17.70
CA ILE A 329 -38.35 -24.77 -17.54
C ILE A 329 -39.03 -23.47 -17.09
N GLU A 330 -40.10 -23.06 -17.77
CA GLU A 330 -40.91 -21.90 -17.35
C GLU A 330 -41.65 -22.22 -16.05
N THR A 331 -41.45 -21.40 -15.01
CA THR A 331 -42.06 -21.59 -13.68
C THR A 331 -43.10 -20.53 -13.34
N GLY A 332 -43.15 -19.43 -14.09
CA GLY A 332 -44.15 -18.40 -13.90
C GLY A 332 -44.03 -17.28 -14.93
N LYS A 333 -45.16 -16.67 -15.28
CA LYS A 333 -45.22 -15.59 -16.27
C LYS A 333 -46.16 -14.50 -15.80
N SER A 334 -45.69 -13.27 -15.89
CA SER A 334 -46.45 -12.03 -15.69
C SER A 334 -46.47 -11.21 -16.98
N SER A 335 -47.14 -10.05 -16.94
CA SER A 335 -47.14 -9.11 -18.07
C SER A 335 -45.78 -8.45 -18.34
N PHE A 336 -44.86 -8.47 -17.38
CA PHE A 336 -43.56 -7.79 -17.43
C PHE A 336 -42.36 -8.74 -17.36
N MET A 337 -42.55 -10.00 -16.94
CA MET A 337 -41.46 -10.95 -16.75
C MET A 337 -41.92 -12.40 -16.95
N THR A 338 -41.06 -13.24 -17.53
CA THR A 338 -41.14 -14.69 -17.36
C THR A 338 -40.01 -15.16 -16.46
N VAL A 339 -40.31 -16.03 -15.51
CA VAL A 339 -39.33 -16.69 -14.65
C VAL A 339 -39.18 -18.13 -15.12
N TYR A 340 -37.93 -18.55 -15.28
CA TYR A 340 -37.56 -19.94 -15.58
C TYR A 340 -36.75 -20.52 -14.42
N SER A 341 -36.89 -21.82 -14.15
CA SER A 341 -35.86 -22.59 -13.46
C SER A 341 -34.88 -23.15 -14.49
N ALA A 342 -33.58 -23.14 -14.18
CA ALA A 342 -32.54 -23.71 -15.01
C ALA A 342 -31.42 -24.29 -14.16
N ILE A 343 -30.64 -25.20 -14.73
CA ILE A 343 -29.37 -25.67 -14.16
C ILE A 343 -28.24 -24.84 -14.77
N TRP A 344 -27.46 -24.16 -13.94
CA TRP A 344 -26.21 -23.53 -14.36
C TRP A 344 -25.07 -24.54 -14.26
N ASP A 345 -24.48 -24.89 -15.41
CA ASP A 345 -23.50 -25.98 -15.52
C ASP A 345 -22.28 -25.78 -14.62
N ASP A 346 -21.59 -24.64 -14.75
CA ASP A 346 -20.42 -24.38 -13.90
C ASP A 346 -20.82 -23.98 -12.49
N GLY A 347 -21.98 -23.35 -12.36
CA GLY A 347 -22.47 -22.78 -11.11
C GLY A 347 -21.74 -21.51 -10.66
N PRO A 348 -22.23 -20.88 -9.57
CA PRO A 348 -21.66 -19.66 -9.04
C PRO A 348 -20.25 -19.89 -8.53
N LEU A 349 -19.36 -18.96 -8.86
CA LEU A 349 -18.01 -18.89 -8.31
C LEU A 349 -18.05 -18.26 -6.92
N SER A 350 -17.43 -18.90 -5.94
CA SER A 350 -17.23 -18.35 -4.59
C SER A 350 -15.75 -18.26 -4.25
N TYR A 351 -15.40 -17.18 -3.56
CA TYR A 351 -14.05 -16.95 -3.03
C TYR A 351 -13.90 -17.65 -1.67
N LYS A 352 -12.80 -18.40 -1.47
CA LYS A 352 -12.45 -19.06 -0.21
C LYS A 352 -11.01 -18.75 0.16
N LEU A 353 -10.78 -18.02 1.24
CA LEU A 353 -9.49 -18.01 1.94
C LEU A 353 -9.35 -19.36 2.63
N LEU A 354 -8.51 -20.24 2.08
CA LEU A 354 -8.05 -21.42 2.80
C LEU A 354 -6.83 -21.03 3.64
N ASP A 355 -6.76 -21.53 4.86
CA ASP A 355 -5.73 -21.16 5.83
C ASP A 355 -4.32 -21.66 5.45
N ASP A 356 -4.17 -22.62 4.52
CA ASP A 356 -2.89 -23.35 4.34
C ASP A 356 -2.44 -23.69 2.91
N ASP A 357 -2.98 -23.14 1.81
CA ASP A 357 -2.41 -23.41 0.48
C ASP A 357 -2.61 -22.29 -0.55
N VAL A 358 -1.54 -21.97 -1.30
CA VAL A 358 -1.36 -20.69 -2.02
C VAL A 358 -2.00 -20.65 -3.42
N ASP A 359 -2.50 -21.76 -3.97
CA ASP A 359 -2.76 -21.78 -5.42
C ASP A 359 -4.22 -21.83 -5.88
N ASN A 360 -5.25 -22.00 -5.03
CA ASN A 360 -6.65 -21.97 -5.52
C ASN A 360 -7.69 -21.55 -4.47
N ASN A 361 -7.88 -20.24 -4.29
CA ASN A 361 -8.89 -19.64 -3.41
C ASN A 361 -10.32 -19.63 -3.99
N TYR A 362 -10.65 -20.56 -4.89
CA TYR A 362 -11.90 -20.52 -5.65
C TYR A 362 -12.58 -21.88 -5.74
N THR A 363 -13.89 -21.88 -5.55
CA THR A 363 -14.71 -23.06 -5.83
C THR A 363 -15.95 -22.66 -6.60
N ARG A 364 -16.37 -23.49 -7.56
CA ARG A 364 -17.68 -23.35 -8.19
C ARG A 364 -18.66 -24.40 -7.65
N ASP A 365 -19.90 -23.99 -7.45
CA ASP A 365 -21.00 -24.87 -7.05
C ASP A 365 -21.73 -25.41 -8.30
N SER A 366 -21.09 -26.34 -9.02
CA SER A 366 -21.55 -26.79 -10.32
C SER A 366 -22.92 -27.45 -10.33
N ASN A 367 -23.62 -27.33 -11.46
CA ASN A 367 -25.00 -27.79 -11.66
C ASN A 367 -26.00 -27.17 -10.67
N LYS A 368 -25.81 -25.91 -10.31
CA LYS A 368 -26.71 -25.19 -9.41
C LYS A 368 -28.04 -24.91 -10.08
N GLU A 369 -29.14 -25.24 -9.42
CA GLU A 369 -30.46 -24.77 -9.84
C GLU A 369 -30.59 -23.27 -9.54
N VAL A 370 -30.98 -22.51 -10.56
CA VAL A 370 -31.11 -21.04 -10.51
C VAL A 370 -32.43 -20.60 -11.13
N ALA A 371 -32.92 -19.45 -10.66
CA ALA A 371 -34.06 -18.77 -11.27
C ALA A 371 -33.56 -17.73 -12.28
N LEU A 372 -33.97 -17.87 -13.55
CA LEU A 372 -33.70 -16.89 -14.60
C LEU A 372 -34.92 -15.97 -14.75
N LYS A 373 -34.72 -14.67 -14.55
CA LYS A 373 -35.74 -13.64 -14.78
C LYS A 373 -35.58 -13.05 -16.18
N PHE A 374 -36.49 -13.38 -17.08
CA PHE A 374 -36.57 -12.81 -18.42
C PHE A 374 -37.57 -11.65 -18.44
N LEU A 375 -37.10 -10.43 -18.71
CA LEU A 375 -37.91 -9.21 -18.67
C LEU A 375 -38.51 -8.90 -20.06
N HIS A 376 -39.84 -8.78 -20.16
CA HIS A 376 -40.57 -8.46 -21.40
C HIS A 376 -40.65 -6.93 -21.60
N ASN A 377 -40.60 -6.48 -22.86
CA ASN A 377 -40.66 -5.10 -23.38
C ASN A 377 -39.34 -4.29 -23.47
N SER A 378 -39.14 -3.72 -24.66
CA SER A 378 -37.96 -2.96 -25.13
C SER A 378 -37.81 -1.54 -24.56
N GLN A 379 -38.38 -1.27 -23.38
CA GLN A 379 -38.03 -0.11 -22.55
C GLN A 379 -37.11 -0.48 -21.38
N ASN A 380 -36.74 -1.76 -21.27
CA ASN A 380 -35.70 -2.24 -20.36
C ASN A 380 -34.34 -1.70 -20.82
N SER A 381 -34.06 -0.44 -20.48
CA SER A 381 -32.71 0.08 -20.58
C SER A 381 -31.79 -0.81 -19.74
N ILE A 382 -30.52 -0.92 -20.13
CA ILE A 382 -29.50 -1.62 -19.33
C ILE A 382 -29.51 -1.10 -17.88
N GLU A 383 -29.87 0.16 -17.68
CA GLU A 383 -30.05 0.78 -16.37
C GLU A 383 -31.20 0.19 -15.55
N PHE A 384 -32.33 -0.18 -16.17
CA PHE A 384 -33.38 -0.93 -15.50
C PHE A 384 -32.88 -2.31 -15.05
N VAL A 385 -32.14 -3.02 -15.90
CA VAL A 385 -31.58 -4.34 -15.57
C VAL A 385 -30.57 -4.24 -14.42
N ILE A 386 -29.71 -3.21 -14.44
CA ILE A 386 -28.74 -2.96 -13.37
C ILE A 386 -29.42 -2.61 -12.04
N ASN A 387 -30.55 -1.88 -12.05
CA ASN A 387 -31.26 -1.49 -10.84
C ASN A 387 -32.05 -2.64 -10.18
N GLU A 388 -32.36 -3.71 -10.92
CA GLU A 388 -33.10 -4.87 -10.43
C GLU A 388 -32.21 -5.95 -9.78
N VAL A 389 -30.88 -5.81 -9.88
CA VAL A 389 -29.88 -6.80 -9.42
C VAL A 389 -28.94 -6.16 -8.42
#